data_AF-A0A7U2I1B1-F1
#
_entry.id   AF-A0A7U2I1B1-F1
#
_cell.length_a   1.000
_cell.length_b   1.000
_cell.length_c   1.000
_cell.angle_alpha   90.00
_cell.angle_beta   90.00
_cell.angle_gamma   90.00
#
_symmetry.space_group_name_H-M   'P 1'
#
loop_
_entity.id
_entity.type
_entity.pdbx_description
1 polymer ?
#
loop_
_entity_poly.entity_id
_entity_poly.type
_entity_poly.pdbx_seq_one_letter_code
_entity_poly.pdbx_strand_id
1 'polypeptide(L)'
;MKVTKHIYVPLALIATLTTSSLVTGSSLSRRPLLGRDGTDSSPLLTAISNDPDLSTFYSLIKSTGGTSGIPAPSFEERFNNLTDGRKFTAFAPVNSAFKTMKPEVLAALTEPASYVLLEAILRAHIAEGEVTTEDVLAPGKSVKAIEGIPLTFSNANNTVTINNQTSLASTSRTVVGNGAIFKINKLIDLLALIYGTDVDVNTPIGSTSQPPNETSEGSGTIASILTSSPNLSTFTSLLNLTSPDFFYFLGATVPDGKTLSIFAPSNGVFEAIGLTDKVVQPSNDPFTSYLLKYPFIDTSTPGQDKSIVKFPATVRRDEGGNITSVNNAAVKGEKTCVKNACIYTVDRWLDPMFGSF
;
A
#
# COMPACT_ATOMS: atom_id res chain seq x y z
N MET A 1 53.61 -17.50 -7.73
CA MET A 1 54.55 -17.29 -6.61
C MET A 1 53.78 -17.41 -5.29
N LYS A 2 54.41 -18.13 -4.34
CA LYS A 2 54.08 -18.41 -2.93
C LYS A 2 53.11 -17.41 -2.25
N VAL A 3 51.98 -17.88 -1.69
CA VAL A 3 51.75 -18.36 -0.30
C VAL A 3 52.05 -17.29 0.75
N THR A 4 51.09 -16.94 1.62
CA THR A 4 51.19 -17.09 3.10
C THR A 4 49.80 -16.96 3.77
N LYS A 5 49.42 -17.98 4.54
CA LYS A 5 48.34 -18.00 5.56
C LYS A 5 48.75 -17.18 6.77
N HIS A 6 47.84 -16.47 7.43
CA HIS A 6 47.95 -16.24 8.88
C HIS A 6 46.67 -16.65 9.60
N ILE A 7 46.83 -17.72 10.37
CA ILE A 7 45.98 -18.21 11.45
C ILE A 7 46.35 -17.38 12.68
N TYR A 8 45.36 -16.91 13.44
CA TYR A 8 45.56 -16.59 14.85
C TYR A 8 44.33 -17.05 15.66
N VAL A 9 44.56 -18.04 16.52
CA VAL A 9 43.72 -18.46 17.63
C VAL A 9 44.59 -18.30 18.89
N PRO A 10 44.03 -17.71 19.96
CA PRO A 10 44.21 -18.30 21.29
C PRO A 10 42.91 -18.13 22.11
N LEU A 11 42.67 -18.77 23.25
CA LEU A 11 43.09 -20.00 23.93
C LEU A 11 42.11 -20.05 25.11
N ALA A 12 41.60 -21.23 25.43
CA ALA A 12 40.59 -21.45 26.47
C ALA A 12 41.04 -21.00 27.87
N LEU A 13 40.08 -20.55 28.70
CA LEU A 13 40.19 -20.64 30.15
C LEU A 13 38.92 -21.30 30.72
N ILE A 14 39.14 -22.47 31.30
CA ILE A 14 38.17 -23.26 32.06
C ILE A 14 38.20 -22.76 33.51
N ALA A 15 37.04 -22.49 34.10
CA ALA A 15 36.85 -22.52 35.54
C ALA A 15 35.44 -23.08 35.86
N THR A 16 35.43 -24.22 36.53
CA THR A 16 34.26 -24.93 37.07
C THR A 16 34.13 -24.71 38.58
N LEU A 17 32.92 -25.02 39.11
CA LEU A 17 32.52 -25.24 40.52
C LEU A 17 31.96 -23.97 41.21
N THR A 18 30.82 -23.93 41.94
CA THR A 18 30.01 -24.98 42.61
C THR A 18 28.68 -24.42 43.16
N THR A 19 27.69 -25.32 43.29
CA THR A 19 26.62 -25.46 44.32
C THR A 19 25.49 -24.44 44.52
N SER A 20 24.27 -24.96 44.27
CA SER A 20 22.97 -24.86 44.97
C SER A 20 22.73 -23.79 46.05
N SER A 21 21.56 -23.14 45.96
CA SER A 21 20.55 -23.14 47.03
C SER A 21 19.17 -22.70 46.50
N LEU A 22 18.15 -23.54 46.71
CA LEU A 22 16.74 -23.16 46.69
C LEU A 22 16.46 -22.24 47.89
N VAL A 23 15.79 -21.12 47.65
CA VAL A 23 14.99 -20.44 48.68
C VAL A 23 13.63 -20.11 48.09
N THR A 24 12.63 -20.83 48.59
CA THR A 24 11.22 -20.50 48.50
C THR A 24 10.93 -19.25 49.33
N GLY A 25 10.37 -18.22 48.71
CA GLY A 25 9.91 -17.01 49.38
C GLY A 25 8.70 -16.43 48.66
N SER A 26 7.51 -16.80 49.08
CA SER A 26 6.23 -16.20 48.72
C SER A 26 6.15 -14.76 49.24
N SER A 27 5.89 -13.77 48.37
CA SER A 27 5.39 -12.46 48.80
C SER A 27 4.87 -11.60 47.64
N LEU A 28 3.55 -11.34 47.69
CA LEU A 28 2.83 -10.15 47.26
C LEU A 28 2.88 -9.73 45.78
N SER A 29 1.76 -10.04 45.11
CA SER A 29 1.26 -9.38 43.90
C SER A 29 1.24 -7.85 44.05
N ARG A 30 2.29 -7.17 43.57
CA ARG A 30 2.26 -5.73 43.31
C ARG A 30 1.63 -5.48 41.95
N ARG A 31 0.45 -4.86 41.94
CA ARG A 31 -0.09 -4.18 40.75
C ARG A 31 0.91 -3.10 40.31
N PRO A 32 1.29 -2.98 39.03
CA PRO A 32 2.00 -1.80 38.56
C PRO A 32 1.03 -0.62 38.52
N LEU A 33 1.38 0.42 39.26
CA LEU A 33 0.78 1.75 39.18
C LEU A 33 1.20 2.40 37.84
N LEU A 34 0.32 3.25 37.30
CA LEU A 34 0.57 4.07 36.12
C LEU A 34 1.89 4.87 36.23
N GLY A 35 2.62 4.95 35.12
CA GLY A 35 3.70 5.92 34.92
C GLY A 35 5.12 5.34 34.98
N ARG A 36 5.50 4.55 33.97
CA ARG A 36 6.91 4.35 33.60
C ARG A 36 6.97 4.05 32.11
N ASP A 37 7.72 4.86 31.38
CA ASP A 37 8.09 4.63 29.99
C ASP A 37 8.90 3.33 29.94
N GLY A 38 8.18 2.21 29.79
CA GLY A 38 8.75 0.88 29.81
C GLY A 38 9.44 0.65 28.48
N THR A 39 10.77 0.63 28.48
CA THR A 39 11.55 0.21 27.32
C THR A 39 11.28 -1.27 27.10
N ASP A 40 10.55 -1.62 26.04
CA ASP A 40 10.49 -2.98 25.56
C ASP A 40 11.81 -3.28 24.83
N SER A 41 12.48 -4.37 25.18
CA SER A 41 13.72 -4.78 24.51
C SER A 41 13.46 -5.66 23.29
N SER A 42 12.20 -6.03 23.04
CA SER A 42 11.82 -6.86 21.92
C SER A 42 11.95 -6.11 20.58
N PRO A 43 12.22 -6.81 19.47
CA PRO A 43 12.23 -6.19 18.14
C PRO A 43 10.86 -5.63 17.75
N LEU A 44 10.84 -4.66 16.83
CA LEU A 44 9.67 -3.87 16.46
C LEU A 44 8.41 -4.69 16.18
N LEU A 45 8.46 -5.63 15.25
CA LEU A 45 7.28 -6.44 14.90
C LEU A 45 6.95 -7.46 15.98
N THR A 46 7.92 -7.85 16.82
CA THR A 46 7.65 -8.70 18.00
C THR A 46 6.83 -7.90 19.03
N ALA A 47 7.21 -6.65 19.32
CA ALA A 47 6.43 -5.77 20.18
C ALA A 47 5.03 -5.53 19.62
N ILE A 48 4.89 -5.27 18.31
CA ILE A 48 3.58 -5.13 17.63
C ILE A 48 2.75 -6.41 17.79
N SER A 49 3.36 -7.60 17.66
CA SER A 49 2.66 -8.88 17.82
C SER A 49 2.13 -9.12 19.23
N ASN A 50 2.78 -8.55 20.25
CA ASN A 50 2.42 -8.69 21.65
C ASN A 50 1.36 -7.67 22.10
N ASP A 51 1.14 -6.60 21.32
CA ASP A 51 0.15 -5.57 21.63
C ASP A 51 -1.25 -6.00 21.14
N PRO A 52 -2.22 -6.21 22.06
CA PRO A 52 -3.55 -6.68 21.68
C PRO A 52 -4.33 -5.68 20.81
N ASP A 53 -4.00 -4.38 20.85
CA ASP A 53 -4.66 -3.38 20.01
C ASP A 53 -4.14 -3.39 18.56
N LEU A 54 -3.02 -4.08 18.29
CA LEU A 54 -2.35 -4.12 16.99
C LEU A 54 -2.45 -5.48 16.29
N SER A 55 -3.22 -6.41 16.84
CA SER A 55 -3.32 -7.79 16.36
C SER A 55 -3.75 -7.90 14.89
N THR A 56 -4.66 -7.03 14.42
CA THR A 56 -5.09 -7.02 13.02
C THR A 56 -3.97 -6.55 12.10
N PHE A 57 -3.26 -5.49 12.48
CA PHE A 57 -2.13 -4.98 11.71
C PHE A 57 -1.00 -6.02 11.63
N TYR A 58 -0.67 -6.66 12.75
CA TYR A 58 0.33 -7.74 12.74
C TYR A 58 -0.09 -8.94 11.88
N SER A 59 -1.38 -9.27 11.86
CA SER A 59 -1.90 -10.35 11.02
C SER A 59 -1.74 -10.05 9.53
N LEU A 60 -1.93 -8.79 9.11
CA LEU A 60 -1.66 -8.36 7.74
C LEU A 60 -0.16 -8.47 7.42
N ILE A 61 0.72 -8.05 8.33
CA ILE A 61 2.16 -8.20 8.18
C ILE A 61 2.53 -9.67 7.95
N LYS A 62 2.04 -10.59 8.79
CA LYS A 62 2.28 -12.04 8.63
C LYS A 62 1.69 -12.63 7.35
N SER A 63 0.65 -12.02 6.79
CA SER A 63 0.10 -12.45 5.50
C SER A 63 1.00 -12.06 4.32
N THR A 64 1.97 -11.16 4.56
CA THR A 64 2.97 -10.73 3.59
C THR A 64 4.35 -11.31 3.88
N GLY A 65 5.10 -11.69 2.83
CA GLY A 65 6.44 -12.26 2.95
C GLY A 65 6.43 -13.70 3.48
N GLY A 66 6.65 -14.69 2.60
CA GLY A 66 6.62 -16.11 2.97
C GLY A 66 6.47 -17.05 1.77
N THR A 67 6.05 -18.29 2.02
CA THR A 67 5.94 -19.37 1.01
C THR A 67 4.78 -19.23 0.02
N SER A 68 3.97 -18.17 0.13
CA SER A 68 2.77 -17.94 -0.71
C SER A 68 3.07 -17.25 -2.05
N GLY A 69 4.32 -17.32 -2.55
CA GLY A 69 4.73 -16.68 -3.81
C GLY A 69 4.98 -15.17 -3.71
N ILE A 70 5.17 -14.64 -2.49
CA ILE A 70 5.45 -13.23 -2.22
C ILE A 70 6.97 -13.00 -2.25
N PRO A 71 7.48 -11.88 -2.79
CA PRO A 71 8.92 -11.60 -2.80
C PRO A 71 9.52 -11.64 -1.38
N ALA A 72 10.52 -12.50 -1.19
CA ALA A 72 11.37 -12.50 0.01
C ALA A 72 12.27 -11.24 0.01
N PRO A 73 12.81 -10.80 1.17
CA PRO A 73 12.60 -11.34 2.52
C PRO A 73 11.27 -10.92 3.14
N SER A 74 10.82 -11.66 4.15
CA SER A 74 9.62 -11.33 4.93
C SER A 74 9.79 -10.03 5.73
N PHE A 75 8.69 -9.43 6.19
CA PHE A 75 8.75 -8.23 7.04
C PHE A 75 9.52 -8.49 8.34
N GLU A 76 9.36 -9.67 8.94
CA GLU A 76 10.11 -10.10 10.11
C GLU A 76 11.62 -10.07 9.86
N GLU A 77 12.08 -10.66 8.75
CA GLU A 77 13.50 -10.65 8.38
C GLU A 77 14.02 -9.22 8.14
N ARG A 78 13.18 -8.32 7.61
CA ARG A 78 13.54 -6.93 7.32
C ARG A 78 13.60 -6.03 8.56
N PHE A 79 12.67 -6.20 9.50
CA PHE A 79 12.41 -5.22 10.56
C PHE A 79 12.57 -5.75 11.99
N ASN A 80 12.84 -7.05 12.21
CA ASN A 80 13.11 -7.62 13.54
C ASN A 80 14.58 -7.94 13.82
N ASN A 81 15.52 -7.45 13.00
CA ASN A 81 16.93 -7.62 13.27
C ASN A 81 17.41 -6.59 14.32
N LEU A 82 17.94 -7.05 15.46
CA LEU A 82 18.55 -6.20 16.48
C LEU A 82 20.07 -6.02 16.29
N THR A 83 20.69 -6.83 15.44
CA THR A 83 22.16 -6.93 15.29
C THR A 83 22.73 -6.01 14.22
N ASP A 84 21.89 -5.51 13.30
CA ASP A 84 22.33 -4.61 12.23
C ASP A 84 22.38 -3.13 12.65
N GLY A 85 21.95 -2.82 13.88
CA GLY A 85 21.95 -1.46 14.45
C GLY A 85 20.91 -0.52 13.82
N ARG A 86 20.07 -1.00 12.90
CA ARG A 86 19.05 -0.18 12.25
C ARG A 86 17.90 0.09 13.19
N LYS A 87 17.30 1.26 13.06
CA LYS A 87 16.15 1.70 13.85
C LYS A 87 14.97 1.98 12.93
N PHE A 88 13.77 1.68 13.40
CA PHE A 88 12.53 1.85 12.64
C PHE A 88 11.42 2.40 13.53
N THR A 89 10.53 3.17 12.94
CA THR A 89 9.31 3.62 13.61
C THR A 89 8.10 3.10 12.88
N ALA A 90 7.23 2.36 13.57
CA ALA A 90 5.94 1.95 13.04
C ALA A 90 4.86 2.95 13.44
N PHE A 91 4.10 3.44 12.46
CA PHE A 91 2.82 4.10 12.65
C PHE A 91 1.74 3.03 12.49
N ALA A 92 1.44 2.31 13.58
CA ALA A 92 0.64 1.09 13.55
C ALA A 92 -0.86 1.38 13.73
N PRO A 93 -1.73 1.06 12.75
CA PRO A 93 -3.17 1.20 12.89
C PRO A 93 -3.71 0.30 13.99
N VAL A 94 -4.50 0.86 14.90
CA VAL A 94 -5.18 0.07 15.94
C VAL A 94 -6.31 -0.78 15.34
N ASN A 95 -6.76 -1.80 16.04
CA ASN A 95 -7.83 -2.70 15.58
C ASN A 95 -9.12 -1.95 15.18
N SER A 96 -9.44 -0.81 15.82
CA SER A 96 -10.59 0.02 15.42
C SER A 96 -10.40 0.75 14.09
N ALA A 97 -9.17 0.97 13.64
CA ALA A 97 -8.87 1.56 12.34
C ALA A 97 -9.35 0.67 11.18
N PHE A 98 -9.34 -0.65 11.36
CA PHE A 98 -9.82 -1.61 10.36
C PHE A 98 -11.35 -1.74 10.35
N LYS A 99 -12.05 -1.28 11.40
CA LYS A 99 -13.52 -1.34 11.46
C LYS A 99 -14.19 -0.32 10.55
N THR A 100 -13.49 0.75 10.17
CA THR A 100 -14.01 1.73 9.19
C THR A 100 -13.83 1.23 7.75
N MET A 101 -13.03 0.18 7.54
CA MET A 101 -12.81 -0.39 6.22
C MET A 101 -13.99 -1.23 5.76
N LYS A 102 -14.26 -1.17 4.45
CA LYS A 102 -15.22 -2.08 3.81
C LYS A 102 -14.70 -3.52 3.93
N PRO A 103 -15.50 -4.47 4.46
CA PRO A 103 -15.05 -5.86 4.65
C PRO A 103 -14.57 -6.53 3.35
N GLU A 104 -15.20 -6.21 2.22
CA GLU A 104 -14.82 -6.71 0.91
C GLU A 104 -13.40 -6.28 0.50
N VAL A 105 -13.04 -5.02 0.78
CA VAL A 105 -11.71 -4.48 0.47
C VAL A 105 -10.65 -5.14 1.36
N LEU A 106 -10.94 -5.31 2.65
CA LEU A 106 -10.02 -5.98 3.56
C LEU A 106 -9.79 -7.45 3.17
N ALA A 107 -10.85 -8.17 2.78
CA ALA A 107 -10.73 -9.54 2.27
C ALA A 107 -9.87 -9.58 1.00
N ALA A 108 -10.16 -8.70 0.02
CA ALA A 108 -9.40 -8.61 -1.22
C ALA A 108 -7.92 -8.24 -1.00
N LEU A 109 -7.61 -7.38 -0.03
CA LEU A 109 -6.22 -7.01 0.31
C LEU A 109 -5.37 -8.21 0.74
N THR A 110 -5.99 -9.21 1.37
CA THR A 110 -5.30 -10.42 1.83
C THR A 110 -5.24 -11.54 0.80
N GLU A 111 -5.83 -11.35 -0.38
CA GLU A 111 -5.75 -12.30 -1.50
C GLU A 111 -4.36 -12.26 -2.15
N PRO A 112 -3.86 -13.39 -2.67
CA PRO A 112 -2.53 -13.45 -3.28
C PRO A 112 -2.28 -12.46 -4.42
N ALA A 113 -3.32 -12.14 -5.19
CA ALA A 113 -3.24 -11.18 -6.28
C ALA A 113 -2.94 -9.75 -5.81
N SER A 114 -3.21 -9.42 -4.55
CA SER A 114 -3.11 -8.08 -3.98
C SER A 114 -1.95 -7.91 -3.00
N TYR A 115 -1.11 -8.94 -2.80
CA TYR A 115 0.02 -8.84 -1.87
C TYR A 115 1.00 -7.72 -2.20
N VAL A 116 1.18 -7.37 -3.47
CA VAL A 116 2.05 -6.25 -3.85
C VAL A 116 1.46 -4.92 -3.40
N LEU A 117 0.12 -4.76 -3.49
CA LEU A 117 -0.58 -3.59 -2.95
C LEU A 117 -0.51 -3.56 -1.42
N LEU A 118 -0.74 -4.71 -0.76
CA LEU A 118 -0.66 -4.81 0.69
C LEU A 118 0.75 -4.51 1.20
N GLU A 119 1.80 -5.04 0.56
CA GLU A 119 3.20 -4.76 0.90
C GLU A 119 3.49 -3.25 0.83
N ALA A 120 3.10 -2.57 -0.25
CA ALA A 120 3.29 -1.14 -0.40
C ALA A 120 2.58 -0.34 0.72
N ILE A 121 1.33 -0.71 1.04
CA ILE A 121 0.57 -0.11 2.15
C ILE A 121 1.31 -0.35 3.48
N LEU A 122 1.74 -1.57 3.79
CA LEU A 122 2.42 -1.88 5.04
C LEU A 122 3.78 -1.15 5.16
N ARG A 123 4.55 -1.04 4.07
CA ARG A 123 5.81 -0.27 4.02
C ARG A 123 5.60 1.23 4.21
N ALA A 124 4.44 1.77 3.84
CA ALA A 124 4.07 3.15 4.09
C ALA A 124 3.87 3.45 5.59
N HIS A 125 3.61 2.44 6.41
CA HIS A 125 3.43 2.56 7.86
C HIS A 125 4.74 2.42 8.65
N ILE A 126 5.87 2.14 8.01
CA ILE A 126 7.17 2.00 8.66
C ILE A 126 8.09 3.09 8.14
N ALA A 127 8.67 3.89 9.02
CA ALA A 127 9.71 4.86 8.70
C ALA A 127 11.08 4.36 9.18
N GLU A 128 12.14 4.74 8.46
CA GLU A 128 13.52 4.50 8.91
C GLU A 128 13.89 5.53 9.99
N GLY A 129 14.63 5.08 11.00
CA GLY A 129 15.00 5.88 12.16
C GLY A 129 14.01 5.77 13.31
N GLU A 130 14.42 6.33 14.44
CA GLU A 130 13.64 6.38 15.67
C GLU A 130 13.02 7.77 15.82
N VAL A 131 11.75 7.91 15.45
CA VAL A 131 10.98 9.16 15.54
C VAL A 131 10.59 9.39 17.00
N THR A 132 10.83 10.59 17.50
CA THR A 132 10.51 10.95 18.89
C THR A 132 9.13 11.58 19.03
N THR A 133 8.64 11.72 20.26
CA THR A 133 7.38 12.44 20.52
C THR A 133 7.51 13.91 20.13
N GLU A 134 8.68 14.53 20.30
CA GLU A 134 8.95 15.91 19.88
C GLU A 134 8.86 16.07 18.37
N ASP A 135 9.37 15.10 17.59
CA ASP A 135 9.28 15.12 16.13
C ASP A 135 7.83 15.12 15.65
N VAL A 136 6.96 14.26 16.20
CA VAL A 136 5.56 14.19 15.79
C VAL A 136 4.74 15.39 16.27
N LEU A 137 5.17 16.07 17.33
CA LEU A 137 4.52 17.28 17.83
C LEU A 137 4.93 18.54 17.07
N ALA A 138 6.04 18.52 16.33
CA ALA A 138 6.55 19.63 15.54
C ALA A 138 5.77 19.78 14.21
N PRO A 139 4.93 20.81 14.04
CA PRO A 139 4.14 20.97 12.82
C PRO A 139 5.03 21.16 11.60
N GLY A 140 4.70 20.50 10.49
CA GLY A 140 5.47 20.53 9.25
C GLY A 140 6.72 19.66 9.25
N LYS A 141 7.08 19.05 10.39
CA LYS A 141 8.12 18.01 10.41
C LYS A 141 7.64 16.84 9.57
N SER A 142 8.55 16.29 8.76
CA SER A 142 8.27 15.14 7.91
C SER A 142 9.34 14.08 8.09
N VAL A 143 8.91 12.82 8.10
CA VAL A 143 9.78 11.64 8.07
C VAL A 143 9.45 10.81 6.84
N LYS A 144 10.43 10.09 6.30
CA LYS A 144 10.23 9.30 5.09
C LYS A 144 9.87 7.86 5.46
N ALA A 145 8.73 7.38 4.98
CA ALA A 145 8.37 5.97 5.07
C ALA A 145 9.33 5.13 4.22
N ILE A 146 9.45 3.84 4.53
CA ILE A 146 10.25 2.87 3.77
C ILE A 146 9.72 2.71 2.33
N GLU A 147 8.43 2.95 2.12
CA GLU A 147 7.82 3.03 0.78
C GLU A 147 8.25 4.27 -0.01
N GLY A 148 8.89 5.23 0.65
CA GLY A 148 9.47 6.42 0.03
C GLY A 148 8.59 7.67 0.08
N ILE A 149 7.36 7.56 0.60
CA ILE A 149 6.45 8.68 0.81
C ILE A 149 6.82 9.51 2.04
N PRO A 150 6.61 10.84 2.02
CA PRO A 150 6.73 11.67 3.20
C PRO A 150 5.53 11.47 4.15
N LEU A 151 5.80 11.35 5.44
CA LEU A 151 4.82 11.36 6.52
C LEU A 151 4.98 12.68 7.27
N THR A 152 4.16 13.66 6.90
CA THR A 152 4.21 15.02 7.42
C THR A 152 3.25 15.17 8.58
N PHE A 153 3.76 15.64 9.71
CA PHE A 153 3.00 15.83 10.92
C PHE A 153 2.36 17.22 10.96
N SER A 154 1.10 17.26 11.36
CA SER A 154 0.42 18.50 11.74
C SER A 154 -0.15 18.33 13.14
N ASN A 155 -0.22 19.42 13.90
CA ASN A 155 -0.74 19.40 15.26
C ASN A 155 -1.78 20.50 15.38
N ALA A 156 -3.05 20.10 15.55
CA ALA A 156 -4.17 20.99 15.76
C ALA A 156 -5.05 20.44 16.88
N ASN A 157 -5.44 21.29 17.83
CA ASN A 157 -6.35 20.93 18.92
C ASN A 157 -5.91 19.68 19.70
N ASN A 158 -4.60 19.56 20.02
CA ASN A 158 -4.00 18.40 20.69
C ASN A 158 -4.14 17.07 19.93
N THR A 159 -4.48 17.13 18.63
CA THR A 159 -4.52 15.97 17.75
C THR A 159 -3.39 16.09 16.74
N VAL A 160 -2.46 15.13 16.78
CA VAL A 160 -1.42 15.01 15.77
C VAL A 160 -1.97 14.21 14.59
N THR A 161 -1.92 14.79 13.40
CA THR A 161 -2.30 14.13 12.15
C THR A 161 -1.08 13.84 11.29
N ILE A 162 -1.17 12.78 10.50
CA ILE A 162 -0.17 12.41 9.48
C ILE A 162 -0.82 12.64 8.12
N ASN A 163 -0.23 13.54 7.32
CA ASN A 163 -0.68 13.93 5.98
C ASN A 163 -2.18 14.28 5.88
N ASN A 164 -2.82 14.71 6.98
CA ASN A 164 -4.27 14.93 7.08
C ASN A 164 -5.15 13.70 6.78
N GLN A 165 -4.58 12.48 6.78
CA GLN A 165 -5.31 11.23 6.50
C GLN A 165 -5.71 10.50 7.77
N THR A 166 -4.82 10.51 8.76
CA THR A 166 -4.94 9.75 10.01
C THR A 166 -4.44 10.57 11.17
N SER A 167 -4.82 10.19 12.38
CA SER A 167 -4.35 10.80 13.62
C SER A 167 -3.70 9.77 14.53
N LEU A 168 -2.76 10.24 15.35
CA LEU A 168 -2.23 9.43 16.43
C LEU A 168 -3.35 9.11 17.43
N ALA A 169 -3.45 7.85 17.85
CA ALA A 169 -4.32 7.43 18.94
C ALA A 169 -3.85 7.97 20.29
N SER A 170 -2.53 8.20 20.41
CA SER A 170 -1.88 8.89 21.52
C SER A 170 -0.56 9.50 21.02
N THR A 171 -0.14 10.62 21.60
CA THR A 171 1.17 11.23 21.34
C THR A 171 2.33 10.49 22.03
N SER A 172 2.01 9.55 22.92
CA SER A 172 3.00 8.65 23.53
C SER A 172 3.37 7.53 22.58
N ARG A 173 4.68 7.29 22.42
CA ARG A 173 5.22 6.16 21.67
C ARG A 173 5.58 5.01 22.59
N THR A 174 5.52 3.78 22.09
CA THR A 174 6.14 2.63 22.76
C THR A 174 7.57 2.49 22.24
N VAL A 175 8.56 2.57 23.12
CA VAL A 175 9.98 2.39 22.77
C VAL A 175 10.31 0.90 22.78
N VAL A 176 10.89 0.40 21.69
CA VAL A 176 11.20 -1.01 21.43
C VAL A 176 12.69 -1.21 21.09
N GLY A 177 13.18 -2.45 21.05
CA GLY A 177 14.60 -2.76 20.92
C GLY A 177 15.27 -2.12 19.71
N ASN A 178 14.61 -2.11 18.55
CA ASN A 178 15.06 -1.45 17.34
C ASN A 178 14.15 -0.30 16.86
N GLY A 179 13.55 0.45 17.78
CA GLY A 179 12.96 1.77 17.47
C GLY A 179 11.70 2.10 18.26
N ALA A 180 10.60 2.45 17.58
CA ALA A 180 9.38 2.93 18.26
C ALA A 180 8.07 2.58 17.55
N ILE A 181 6.97 2.61 18.30
CA ILE A 181 5.61 2.40 17.79
C ILE A 181 4.74 3.59 18.18
N PHE A 182 4.10 4.22 17.20
CA PHE A 182 2.98 5.14 17.36
C PHE A 182 1.70 4.46 16.90
N LYS A 183 0.67 4.44 17.75
CA LYS A 183 -0.65 3.93 17.39
C LYS A 183 -1.40 4.98 16.58
N ILE A 184 -2.07 4.59 15.48
CA ILE A 184 -2.85 5.50 14.62
C ILE A 184 -4.29 5.01 14.41
N ASN A 185 -5.21 5.93 14.13
CA ASN A 185 -6.65 5.66 14.08
C ASN A 185 -7.19 5.23 12.71
N LYS A 186 -6.41 5.42 11.64
CA LYS A 186 -6.70 5.01 10.26
C LYS A 186 -5.43 4.53 9.57
N LEU A 187 -5.56 3.70 8.54
CA LEU A 187 -4.43 3.35 7.68
C LEU A 187 -3.94 4.59 6.93
N ILE A 188 -2.64 4.60 6.65
CA ILE A 188 -1.99 5.52 5.73
C ILE A 188 -2.21 4.99 4.32
N ASP A 189 -2.97 5.73 3.52
CA ASP A 189 -3.16 5.47 2.11
C ASP A 189 -2.07 6.18 1.30
N LEU A 190 -1.07 5.43 0.84
CA LEU A 190 0.01 6.01 0.03
C LEU A 190 -0.48 6.54 -1.31
N LEU A 191 -1.59 6.02 -1.85
CA LEU A 191 -2.04 6.31 -3.20
C LEU A 191 -2.73 7.67 -3.28
N ALA A 192 -3.47 8.04 -2.23
CA ALA A 192 -3.98 9.39 -2.05
C ALA A 192 -2.88 10.47 -2.04
N LEU A 193 -1.66 10.14 -1.61
CA LEU A 193 -0.53 11.08 -1.60
C LEU A 193 0.17 11.18 -2.96
N ILE A 194 0.15 10.09 -3.74
CA ILE A 194 0.83 10.01 -5.04
C ILE A 194 -0.07 10.52 -6.18
N TYR A 195 -1.36 10.19 -6.13
CA TYR A 195 -2.33 10.50 -7.18
C TYR A 195 -3.25 11.67 -6.84
N GLY A 196 -3.03 12.27 -5.65
CA GLY A 196 -3.89 13.26 -5.04
C GLY A 196 -5.17 12.65 -4.45
N THR A 197 -5.68 13.27 -3.40
CA THR A 197 -7.11 13.25 -3.13
C THR A 197 -7.79 14.22 -4.10
N ASP A 198 -9.10 14.19 -4.27
CA ASP A 198 -9.90 15.43 -4.15
C ASP A 198 -11.33 15.22 -4.62
N VAL A 199 -12.19 16.09 -4.08
CA VAL A 199 -13.64 16.15 -4.16
C VAL A 199 -14.27 15.30 -3.05
N ASP A 200 -14.71 16.01 -2.00
CA ASP A 200 -15.58 15.53 -0.93
C ASP A 200 -16.59 14.54 -1.52
N VAL A 201 -16.80 13.39 -0.86
CA VAL A 201 -17.73 12.34 -1.29
C VAL A 201 -19.15 12.89 -1.51
N ASN A 202 -19.42 14.09 -0.95
CA ASN A 202 -20.65 14.85 -1.06
C ASN A 202 -20.67 15.94 -2.15
N THR A 203 -19.55 16.24 -2.80
CA THR A 203 -19.56 17.16 -3.95
C THR A 203 -20.11 16.40 -5.16
N PRO A 204 -21.20 16.86 -5.78
CA PRO A 204 -21.59 16.37 -7.09
C PRO A 204 -20.41 16.63 -8.02
N ILE A 205 -19.76 15.57 -8.50
CA ILE A 205 -18.76 15.70 -9.55
C ILE A 205 -19.47 16.35 -10.72
N GLY A 206 -19.10 17.59 -11.02
CA GLY A 206 -19.70 18.39 -12.07
C GLY A 206 -19.73 17.60 -13.36
N SER A 207 -20.94 17.19 -13.74
CA SER A 207 -21.25 16.59 -15.02
C SER A 207 -20.89 17.62 -16.09
N THR A 208 -19.70 17.50 -16.66
CA THR A 208 -19.46 18.08 -17.98
C THR A 208 -20.19 17.16 -18.93
N SER A 209 -21.45 17.52 -19.14
CA SER A 209 -22.43 16.82 -19.94
C SER A 209 -21.98 16.82 -21.40
N GLN A 210 -21.25 15.79 -21.78
CA GLN A 210 -21.62 15.06 -22.97
C GLN A 210 -21.44 13.56 -22.66
N PRO A 211 -22.50 12.74 -22.80
CA PRO A 211 -22.34 11.30 -22.71
C PRO A 211 -21.26 10.88 -23.71
N PRO A 212 -20.46 9.84 -23.43
CA PRO A 212 -19.57 9.28 -24.43
C PRO A 212 -20.42 8.85 -25.63
N ASN A 213 -20.43 9.67 -26.68
CA ASN A 213 -20.99 9.27 -27.97
C ASN A 213 -20.29 7.99 -28.38
N GLU A 214 -21.06 6.99 -28.79
CA GLU A 214 -20.51 5.73 -29.27
C GLU A 214 -19.82 5.96 -30.61
N THR A 215 -18.49 6.08 -30.61
CA THR A 215 -17.73 6.04 -31.85
C THR A 215 -17.23 4.62 -32.12
N SER A 216 -17.83 4.04 -33.17
CA SER A 216 -17.41 2.90 -33.99
C SER A 216 -16.95 1.64 -33.24
N GLU A 217 -17.67 0.52 -33.41
CA GLU A 217 -17.10 -0.81 -33.21
C GLU A 217 -15.87 -0.95 -34.13
N GLY A 218 -14.68 -0.79 -33.57
CA GLY A 218 -13.44 -0.96 -34.32
C GLY A 218 -13.19 -2.44 -34.57
N SER A 219 -12.84 -2.81 -35.80
CA SER A 219 -12.18 -4.09 -36.05
C SER A 219 -10.78 -4.01 -35.42
N GLY A 220 -10.55 -4.69 -34.30
CA GLY A 220 -9.26 -4.60 -33.62
C GLY A 220 -9.21 -5.34 -32.28
N THR A 221 -8.06 -5.22 -31.63
CA THR A 221 -7.76 -5.75 -30.31
C THR A 221 -7.65 -4.60 -29.30
N ILE A 222 -7.63 -4.90 -28.01
CA ILE A 222 -7.42 -3.86 -26.98
C ILE A 222 -6.04 -3.22 -27.19
N ALA A 223 -5.01 -4.04 -27.45
CA ALA A 223 -3.66 -3.57 -27.71
C ALA A 223 -3.59 -2.63 -28.92
N SER A 224 -4.32 -2.92 -30.02
CA SER A 224 -4.31 -2.04 -31.19
C SER A 224 -4.95 -0.68 -30.90
N ILE A 225 -6.07 -0.63 -30.17
CA ILE A 225 -6.67 0.67 -29.82
C ILE A 225 -5.74 1.47 -28.92
N LEU A 226 -5.23 0.86 -27.85
CA LEU A 226 -4.30 1.52 -26.92
C LEU A 226 -3.05 2.06 -27.63
N THR A 227 -2.56 1.35 -28.64
CA THR A 227 -1.40 1.78 -29.45
C THR A 227 -1.74 2.89 -30.45
N SER A 228 -2.95 2.85 -31.03
CA SER A 228 -3.40 3.86 -32.00
C SER A 228 -3.87 5.16 -31.36
N SER A 229 -4.12 5.21 -30.06
CA SER A 229 -4.54 6.41 -29.33
C SER A 229 -3.34 7.27 -28.90
N PRO A 230 -3.08 8.44 -29.53
CA PRO A 230 -1.90 9.26 -29.20
C PRO A 230 -1.94 9.80 -27.76
N ASN A 231 -3.14 10.05 -27.23
CA ASN A 231 -3.36 10.56 -25.88
C ASN A 231 -3.16 9.50 -24.78
N LEU A 232 -3.00 8.22 -25.13
CA LEU A 232 -2.78 7.12 -24.19
C LEU A 232 -1.35 6.54 -24.29
N SER A 233 -0.48 7.16 -25.08
CA SER A 233 0.85 6.62 -25.39
C SER A 233 1.72 6.37 -24.15
N THR A 234 1.63 7.21 -23.11
CA THR A 234 2.36 7.00 -21.84
C THR A 234 1.85 5.77 -21.10
N PHE A 235 0.53 5.62 -20.95
CA PHE A 235 -0.09 4.44 -20.34
C PHE A 235 0.30 3.16 -21.09
N THR A 236 0.16 3.17 -22.41
CA THR A 236 0.48 2.04 -23.28
C THR A 236 1.95 1.65 -23.20
N SER A 237 2.86 2.64 -23.21
CA SER A 237 4.30 2.40 -23.13
C SER A 237 4.70 1.80 -21.78
N LEU A 238 4.18 2.35 -20.67
CA LEU A 238 4.44 1.82 -19.33
C LEU A 238 3.86 0.41 -19.14
N LEU A 239 2.66 0.15 -19.67
CA LEU A 239 2.04 -1.16 -19.60
C LEU A 239 2.84 -2.21 -20.38
N ASN A 240 3.31 -1.86 -21.59
CA ASN A 240 4.15 -2.76 -22.39
C ASN A 240 5.53 -2.99 -21.74
N LEU A 241 6.10 -1.96 -21.11
CA LEU A 241 7.41 -2.04 -20.46
C LEU A 241 7.40 -2.90 -19.19
N THR A 242 6.39 -2.70 -18.33
CA THR A 242 6.29 -3.39 -17.03
C THR A 242 5.56 -4.73 -17.11
N SER A 243 4.81 -4.96 -18.19
CA SER A 243 3.91 -6.10 -18.33
C SER A 243 3.78 -6.60 -19.78
N PRO A 244 4.88 -6.92 -20.48
CA PRO A 244 4.85 -7.27 -21.90
C PRO A 244 3.98 -8.48 -22.21
N ASP A 245 3.98 -9.52 -21.36
CA ASP A 245 3.13 -10.70 -21.54
C ASP A 245 1.65 -10.35 -21.44
N PHE A 246 1.29 -9.49 -20.50
CA PHE A 246 -0.08 -9.01 -20.37
C PHE A 246 -0.48 -8.17 -21.58
N PHE A 247 0.39 -7.28 -22.04
CA PHE A 247 0.16 -6.47 -23.23
C PHE A 247 0.00 -7.35 -24.48
N TYR A 248 0.77 -8.43 -24.61
CA TYR A 248 0.61 -9.44 -25.65
C TYR A 248 -0.79 -10.09 -25.60
N PHE A 249 -1.29 -10.44 -24.41
CA PHE A 249 -2.65 -10.97 -24.25
C PHE A 249 -3.76 -9.95 -24.60
N LEU A 250 -3.49 -8.64 -24.48
CA LEU A 250 -4.42 -7.62 -24.98
C LEU A 250 -4.55 -7.59 -26.51
N GLY A 251 -3.63 -8.25 -27.22
CA GLY A 251 -3.70 -8.53 -28.66
C GLY A 251 -4.56 -9.75 -29.01
N ALA A 252 -5.06 -10.50 -28.03
CA ALA A 252 -5.95 -11.63 -28.26
C ALA A 252 -7.43 -11.20 -28.28
N THR A 253 -8.30 -12.08 -28.77
CA THR A 253 -9.75 -11.90 -28.65
C THR A 253 -10.19 -12.13 -27.21
N VAL A 254 -10.95 -11.18 -26.66
CA VAL A 254 -11.55 -11.30 -25.33
C VAL A 254 -12.67 -12.36 -25.37
N PRO A 255 -12.73 -13.32 -24.42
CA PRO A 255 -13.77 -14.34 -24.39
C PRO A 255 -15.19 -13.76 -24.39
N ASP A 256 -16.12 -14.45 -25.06
CA ASP A 256 -17.53 -14.06 -25.08
C ASP A 256 -18.17 -14.13 -23.68
N GLY A 257 -19.07 -13.19 -23.38
CA GLY A 257 -19.81 -13.13 -22.10
C GLY A 257 -19.15 -12.30 -21.00
N LYS A 258 -18.00 -11.66 -21.26
CA LYS A 258 -17.42 -10.65 -20.38
C LYS A 258 -17.28 -9.32 -21.13
N THR A 259 -17.70 -8.25 -20.48
CA THR A 259 -17.45 -6.88 -20.94
C THR A 259 -16.32 -6.30 -20.10
N LEU A 260 -15.15 -6.13 -20.73
CA LEU A 260 -14.00 -5.51 -20.08
C LEU A 260 -14.02 -4.00 -20.31
N SER A 261 -14.09 -3.21 -19.25
CA SER A 261 -13.92 -1.76 -19.31
C SER A 261 -12.49 -1.40 -18.90
N ILE A 262 -11.77 -0.68 -19.75
CA ILE A 262 -10.40 -0.23 -19.51
C ILE A 262 -10.43 1.27 -19.23
N PHE A 263 -10.09 1.66 -18.01
CA PHE A 263 -10.06 3.07 -17.61
C PHE A 263 -8.65 3.63 -17.74
N ALA A 264 -8.28 4.04 -18.95
CA ALA A 264 -6.93 4.45 -19.28
C ALA A 264 -6.70 5.94 -18.92
N PRO A 265 -5.74 6.27 -18.04
CA PRO A 265 -5.38 7.66 -17.79
C PRO A 265 -4.74 8.27 -19.04
N SER A 266 -5.04 9.54 -19.32
CA SER A 266 -4.42 10.25 -20.44
C SER A 266 -2.96 10.65 -20.15
N ASN A 267 -2.20 11.02 -21.18
CA ASN A 267 -0.84 11.52 -21.04
C ASN A 267 -0.74 12.70 -20.07
N GLY A 268 -1.72 13.61 -20.10
CA GLY A 268 -1.76 14.76 -19.18
C GLY A 268 -1.89 14.36 -17.71
N VAL A 269 -2.48 13.20 -17.41
CA VAL A 269 -2.53 12.67 -16.03
C VAL A 269 -1.13 12.27 -15.54
N PHE A 270 -0.36 11.57 -16.38
CA PHE A 270 1.00 11.16 -16.03
C PHE A 270 1.96 12.34 -15.94
N GLU A 271 1.77 13.36 -16.77
CA GLU A 271 2.50 14.63 -16.71
C GLU A 271 2.20 15.35 -15.38
N ALA A 272 0.92 15.44 -14.98
CA ALA A 272 0.51 16.07 -13.74
C ALA A 272 1.05 15.35 -12.48
N ILE A 273 1.13 14.02 -12.50
CA ILE A 273 1.73 13.23 -11.41
C ILE A 273 3.25 13.41 -11.35
N GLY A 274 3.88 13.80 -12.47
CA GLY A 274 5.34 13.99 -12.53
C GLY A 274 6.10 12.68 -12.40
N LEU A 275 5.77 11.69 -13.24
CA LEU A 275 6.47 10.41 -13.24
C LEU A 275 7.98 10.60 -13.43
N THR A 276 8.75 9.81 -12.68
CA THR A 276 10.21 9.72 -12.81
C THR A 276 10.61 8.32 -13.22
N ASP A 277 11.86 8.13 -13.64
CA ASP A 277 12.41 6.82 -13.99
C ASP A 277 12.30 5.78 -12.86
N LYS A 278 12.00 6.21 -11.63
CA LYS A 278 11.70 5.30 -10.51
C LYS A 278 10.51 4.39 -10.77
N VAL A 279 9.54 4.81 -11.57
CA VAL A 279 8.32 4.03 -11.81
C VAL A 279 8.60 2.69 -12.51
N VAL A 280 9.72 2.61 -13.23
CA VAL A 280 10.18 1.40 -13.96
C VAL A 280 11.40 0.74 -13.32
N GLN A 281 11.83 1.20 -12.14
CA GLN A 281 12.93 0.54 -11.43
C GLN A 281 12.50 -0.85 -10.95
N PRO A 282 13.40 -1.86 -10.94
CA PRO A 282 13.04 -3.22 -10.55
C PRO A 282 12.38 -3.35 -9.17
N SER A 283 12.71 -2.45 -8.23
CA SER A 283 12.09 -2.43 -6.90
C SER A 283 10.64 -1.96 -6.88
N ASN A 284 10.21 -1.22 -7.91
CA ASN A 284 8.87 -0.63 -8.01
C ASN A 284 8.02 -1.29 -9.11
N ASP A 285 8.66 -1.97 -10.06
CA ASP A 285 8.02 -2.61 -11.21
C ASP A 285 6.82 -3.51 -10.84
N PRO A 286 6.87 -4.38 -9.81
CA PRO A 286 5.69 -5.17 -9.44
C PRO A 286 4.47 -4.32 -9.04
N PHE A 287 4.70 -3.24 -8.29
CA PHE A 287 3.62 -2.38 -7.82
C PHE A 287 3.09 -1.50 -8.95
N THR A 288 3.98 -0.95 -9.77
CA THR A 288 3.62 -0.21 -10.99
C THR A 288 2.81 -1.11 -11.94
N SER A 289 3.26 -2.34 -12.17
CA SER A 289 2.55 -3.34 -12.99
C SER A 289 1.15 -3.62 -12.45
N TYR A 290 1.02 -3.80 -11.12
CA TYR A 290 -0.29 -3.97 -10.48
C TYR A 290 -1.21 -2.78 -10.74
N LEU A 291 -0.73 -1.55 -10.54
CA LEU A 291 -1.52 -0.33 -10.72
C LEU A 291 -1.85 0.00 -12.18
N LEU A 292 -1.04 -0.45 -13.15
CA LEU A 292 -1.34 -0.33 -14.59
C LEU A 292 -2.34 -1.40 -15.07
N LYS A 293 -2.40 -2.55 -14.40
CA LYS A 293 -3.37 -3.63 -14.67
C LYS A 293 -4.70 -3.41 -13.94
N TYR A 294 -4.70 -2.71 -12.80
CA TYR A 294 -5.91 -2.45 -12.03
C TYR A 294 -7.07 -1.83 -12.85
N PRO A 295 -6.84 -0.88 -13.79
CA PRO A 295 -7.91 -0.24 -14.55
C PRO A 295 -8.63 -1.12 -15.57
N PHE A 296 -8.22 -2.37 -15.75
CA PHE A 296 -8.93 -3.36 -16.55
C PHE A 296 -9.98 -4.04 -15.68
N ILE A 297 -11.23 -3.65 -15.81
CA ILE A 297 -12.31 -4.01 -14.88
C ILE A 297 -13.42 -4.75 -15.62
N ASP A 298 -13.79 -5.92 -15.09
CA ASP A 298 -14.99 -6.64 -15.51
C ASP A 298 -16.22 -5.87 -14.98
N THR A 299 -16.95 -5.25 -15.90
CA THR A 299 -18.14 -4.43 -15.58
C THR A 299 -19.44 -5.09 -16.05
N SER A 300 -19.38 -6.39 -16.33
CA SER A 300 -20.52 -7.18 -16.85
C SER A 300 -21.69 -7.24 -15.87
N THR A 301 -21.43 -7.10 -14.57
CA THR A 301 -22.45 -7.14 -13.51
C THR A 301 -22.33 -5.88 -12.65
N PRO A 302 -23.23 -4.90 -12.81
CA PRO A 302 -23.20 -3.66 -12.03
C PRO A 302 -23.19 -3.93 -10.51
N GLY A 303 -22.27 -3.28 -9.79
CA GLY A 303 -22.12 -3.46 -8.35
C GLY A 303 -21.28 -4.69 -7.94
N GLN A 304 -20.80 -5.47 -8.91
CA GLN A 304 -19.79 -6.51 -8.73
C GLN A 304 -18.56 -6.24 -9.62
N ASP A 305 -18.28 -4.96 -9.85
CA ASP A 305 -17.21 -4.52 -10.73
C ASP A 305 -15.85 -4.92 -10.13
N LYS A 306 -15.09 -5.76 -10.85
CA LYS A 306 -13.85 -6.36 -10.32
C LYS A 306 -12.73 -6.26 -11.34
N SER A 307 -11.58 -5.77 -10.89
CA SER A 307 -10.38 -5.71 -11.73
C SER A 307 -9.88 -7.10 -12.11
N ILE A 308 -9.17 -7.22 -13.24
CA ILE A 308 -8.45 -8.43 -13.62
C ILE A 308 -7.44 -8.88 -12.56
N VAL A 309 -6.91 -7.94 -11.76
CA VAL A 309 -6.04 -8.25 -10.60
C VAL A 309 -6.83 -8.72 -9.38
N LYS A 310 -8.12 -9.03 -9.57
CA LYS A 310 -9.05 -9.58 -8.57
C LYS A 310 -9.32 -8.66 -7.39
N PHE A 311 -9.09 -7.36 -7.55
CA PHE A 311 -9.43 -6.36 -6.56
C PHE A 311 -10.73 -5.64 -6.92
N PRO A 312 -11.64 -5.36 -5.95
CA PRO A 312 -12.89 -4.65 -6.21
C PRO A 312 -12.67 -3.25 -6.81
N ALA A 313 -13.65 -2.77 -7.56
CA ALA A 313 -13.71 -1.39 -8.04
C ALA A 313 -15.13 -0.84 -7.87
N THR A 314 -15.26 0.47 -7.63
CA THR A 314 -16.55 1.15 -7.55
C THR A 314 -16.80 1.91 -8.84
N VAL A 315 -17.60 1.33 -9.75
CA VAL A 315 -17.97 1.98 -11.02
C VAL A 315 -19.34 2.64 -10.88
N ARG A 316 -19.37 3.96 -11.07
CA ARG A 316 -20.61 4.75 -11.03
C ARG A 316 -21.16 4.96 -12.43
N ARG A 317 -22.49 4.94 -12.54
CA ARG A 317 -23.22 5.06 -13.80
C ARG A 317 -24.28 6.16 -13.68
N ASP A 318 -24.62 6.79 -14.80
CA ASP A 318 -25.76 7.72 -14.89
C ASP A 318 -27.10 6.97 -15.01
N GLU A 319 -28.20 7.71 -15.10
CA GLU A 319 -29.56 7.15 -15.28
C GLU A 319 -29.71 6.35 -16.58
N GLY A 320 -28.88 6.64 -17.59
CA GLY A 320 -28.83 5.91 -18.86
C GLY A 320 -27.95 4.67 -18.82
N GLY A 321 -27.29 4.38 -17.69
CA GLY A 321 -26.37 3.25 -17.53
C GLY A 321 -24.96 3.51 -18.05
N ASN A 322 -24.64 4.72 -18.51
CA ASN A 322 -23.29 5.06 -18.95
C ASN A 322 -22.37 5.20 -17.75
N ILE A 323 -21.15 4.68 -17.88
CA ILE A 323 -20.14 4.81 -16.83
C ILE A 323 -19.64 6.26 -16.76
N THR A 324 -19.77 6.87 -15.59
CA THR A 324 -19.38 8.28 -15.35
C THR A 324 -18.08 8.41 -14.57
N SER A 325 -17.78 7.44 -13.70
CA SER A 325 -16.54 7.41 -12.92
C SER A 325 -16.23 6.01 -12.42
N VAL A 326 -14.98 5.82 -12.05
CA VAL A 326 -14.48 4.63 -11.36
C VAL A 326 -13.58 5.08 -10.21
N ASN A 327 -13.86 4.60 -9.00
CA ASN A 327 -13.13 5.01 -7.79
C ASN A 327 -13.00 6.53 -7.67
N ASN A 328 -11.77 7.05 -7.75
CA ASN A 328 -11.38 8.46 -7.69
C ASN A 328 -11.40 9.17 -9.06
N ALA A 329 -11.53 8.44 -10.17
CA ALA A 329 -11.30 8.94 -11.52
C ALA A 329 -12.62 9.13 -12.28
N ALA A 330 -12.82 10.30 -12.87
CA ALA A 330 -13.96 10.57 -13.74
C ALA A 330 -13.63 10.17 -15.19
N VAL A 331 -14.63 9.63 -15.88
CA VAL A 331 -14.55 9.37 -17.31
C VAL A 331 -14.57 10.70 -18.06
N LYS A 332 -13.71 10.83 -19.08
CA LYS A 332 -13.62 12.00 -19.96
C LYS A 332 -13.77 11.58 -21.41
N GLY A 333 -14.58 12.36 -22.14
CA GLY A 333 -14.75 12.20 -23.58
C GLY A 333 -15.50 10.91 -23.97
N GLU A 334 -15.33 10.53 -25.24
CA GLU A 334 -15.97 9.35 -25.82
C GLU A 334 -15.23 8.05 -25.44
N LYS A 335 -15.97 6.94 -25.36
CA LYS A 335 -15.41 5.60 -25.20
C LYS A 335 -15.09 5.02 -26.57
N THR A 336 -14.03 4.24 -26.69
CA THR A 336 -13.74 3.46 -27.91
C THR A 336 -13.93 1.98 -27.62
N CYS A 337 -14.75 1.30 -28.41
CA CYS A 337 -15.09 -0.10 -28.16
C CYS A 337 -14.59 -1.05 -29.27
N VAL A 338 -14.17 -2.24 -28.84
CA VAL A 338 -14.04 -3.47 -29.63
C VAL A 338 -15.04 -4.49 -29.10
N LYS A 339 -15.28 -5.58 -29.84
CA LYS A 339 -16.30 -6.59 -29.58
C LYS A 339 -16.69 -6.78 -28.09
N ASN A 340 -15.72 -7.12 -27.24
CA ASN A 340 -15.95 -7.46 -25.83
C ASN A 340 -15.18 -6.53 -24.86
N ALA A 341 -14.78 -5.33 -25.30
CA ALA A 341 -14.11 -4.36 -24.43
C ALA A 341 -14.29 -2.90 -24.86
N CYS A 342 -14.40 -2.00 -23.89
CA CYS A 342 -14.44 -0.55 -24.13
C CYS A 342 -13.35 0.16 -23.34
N ILE A 343 -12.67 1.11 -23.98
CA ILE A 343 -11.66 1.97 -23.38
C ILE A 343 -12.30 3.32 -23.06
N TYR A 344 -12.18 3.71 -21.81
CA TYR A 344 -12.60 4.99 -21.26
C TYR A 344 -11.34 5.79 -20.91
N THR A 345 -11.22 7.01 -21.42
CA THR A 345 -10.18 7.91 -20.93
C THR A 345 -10.62 8.45 -19.56
N VAL A 346 -9.70 8.49 -18.60
CA VAL A 346 -9.97 9.04 -17.26
C VAL A 346 -9.04 10.19 -16.92
N ASP A 347 -9.50 11.07 -16.04
CA ASP A 347 -8.77 12.27 -15.61
C ASP A 347 -7.76 12.04 -14.48
N ARG A 348 -7.65 10.81 -13.97
CA ARG A 348 -6.72 10.43 -12.89
C ARG A 348 -6.27 8.99 -13.04
N TRP A 349 -5.12 8.67 -12.43
CA TRP A 349 -4.77 7.28 -12.19
C TRP A 349 -5.72 6.72 -11.14
N LEU A 350 -6.29 5.55 -11.41
CA LEU A 350 -7.16 4.85 -10.48
C LEU A 350 -6.42 4.45 -9.20
N ASP A 351 -6.97 4.89 -8.09
CA ASP A 351 -6.61 4.45 -6.75
C ASP A 351 -7.52 3.27 -6.34
N PRO A 352 -7.00 2.04 -6.21
CA PRO A 352 -7.75 0.88 -5.74
C PRO A 352 -8.32 1.05 -4.33
N MET A 353 -7.67 1.84 -3.48
CA MET A 353 -8.03 2.03 -2.08
C MET A 353 -9.00 3.20 -1.86
N PHE A 354 -9.39 3.91 -2.92
CA PHE A 354 -10.26 5.08 -2.82
C PHE A 354 -11.57 4.79 -2.07
N GLY A 355 -11.84 5.60 -1.04
CA GLY A 355 -13.05 5.50 -0.23
C GLY A 355 -13.12 4.22 0.62
N SER A 356 -11.97 3.64 0.95
CA SER A 356 -11.86 2.44 1.79
C SER A 356 -11.60 2.72 3.27
N PHE A 357 -11.36 3.98 3.69
CA PHE A 357 -10.87 4.33 5.05
C PHE A 357 -11.64 5.44 5.77
#